data_AF-A0A179HD76-F1
#
_entry.id   AF-A0A179HD76-F1
#
_cell.length_a   1.000
_cell.length_b   1.000
_cell.length_c   1.000
_cell.angle_alpha   90.00
_cell.angle_beta   90.00
_cell.angle_gamma   90.00
#
_symmetry.space_group_name_H-M   'P 1'
#
loop_
_entity.id
_entity.type
_entity.pdbx_description
1 polymer ?
#
loop_
_entity_poly.entity_id
_entity_poly.type
_entity_poly.pdbx_seq_one_letter_code
_entity_poly.pdbx_strand_id
1 'polypeptide(L)'
;MAPSDKCGNAACTTSSSAPSPPDASSLRRCSRCRKIKYCSSECQTAAWPTHKRGCIRPNYIVKFHLSPDDIASPPVTRTLSCPSHAVFYMLHMALQTAFGWATTHSFDFAVVDPAYREDDDIMGFINRRMAAGPTGRGLPPASTPREYVLRVVDPVEQTMFSGIDRMHEGMRRHPNTTEKKADKFKLFEMFDDARFQGHKMVYTYDFGDNWEHYMTILGRADATPDFICLDGSGHYVAEDVGSTQGWEKLKAAYQTQSPTEEQKGRRKWFERDASNADPRGLAGDRVNTWDRDAINRALETETMLDRFQAMGDVAAENSAKMEAMLRKRN
;
A
#
# COMPACT_ATOMS: atom_id res chain seq x y z
N MET A 1 -27.60 16.06 10.07
CA MET A 1 -28.96 15.61 9.66
C MET A 1 -29.09 14.14 10.02
N ALA A 2 -30.10 13.76 10.82
CA ALA A 2 -30.38 12.36 11.11
C ALA A 2 -30.64 11.59 9.79
N PRO A 3 -30.16 10.35 9.64
CA PRO A 3 -30.42 9.56 8.44
C PRO A 3 -31.93 9.29 8.34
N SER A 4 -32.58 9.72 7.25
CA SER A 4 -33.99 9.41 7.05
C SER A 4 -34.15 7.91 6.79
N ASP A 5 -35.07 7.25 7.48
CA ASP A 5 -35.44 5.85 7.22
C ASP A 5 -36.42 5.69 6.05
N LYS A 6 -36.33 6.60 5.07
CA LYS A 6 -37.12 6.59 3.83
C LYS A 6 -36.23 6.24 2.64
N CYS A 7 -36.86 5.62 1.65
CA CYS A 7 -36.22 5.39 0.35
C CYS A 7 -35.84 6.73 -0.30
N GLY A 8 -34.63 6.82 -0.84
CA GLY A 8 -34.12 8.01 -1.51
C GLY A 8 -34.69 8.24 -2.91
N ASN A 9 -35.56 7.35 -3.40
CA ASN A 9 -36.36 7.59 -4.59
C ASN A 9 -37.62 8.36 -4.19
N ALA A 10 -37.72 9.62 -4.61
CA ALA A 10 -38.86 10.49 -4.27
C ALA A 10 -40.21 9.97 -4.79
N ALA A 11 -40.22 9.13 -5.82
CA ALA A 11 -41.41 8.49 -6.36
C ALA A 11 -41.75 7.15 -5.67
N CYS A 12 -40.94 6.71 -4.69
CA CYS A 12 -41.18 5.46 -3.99
C CYS A 12 -42.34 5.60 -3.01
N THR A 13 -43.41 4.85 -3.26
CA THR A 13 -44.60 4.76 -2.40
C THR A 13 -44.49 3.71 -1.31
N THR A 14 -43.40 2.94 -1.29
CA THR A 14 -43.10 1.94 -0.24
C THR A 14 -42.74 2.67 1.05
N SER A 15 -43.74 3.07 1.82
CA SER A 15 -43.57 3.59 3.17
C SER A 15 -43.02 2.48 4.07
N SER A 16 -41.98 2.78 4.86
CA SER A 16 -41.39 1.92 5.90
C SER A 16 -42.36 1.61 7.07
N SER A 17 -43.66 1.48 6.81
CA SER A 17 -44.74 1.39 7.79
C SER A 17 -45.74 0.29 7.43
N ALA A 18 -45.29 -0.96 7.42
CA ALA A 18 -46.15 -2.14 7.59
C ALA A 18 -45.42 -3.15 8.50
N PRO A 19 -46.09 -3.74 9.51
CA PRO A 19 -45.48 -4.73 10.38
C PRO A 19 -45.46 -6.07 9.64
N SER A 20 -44.29 -6.50 9.20
CA SER A 20 -44.04 -7.80 8.58
C SER A 20 -42.80 -8.45 9.23
N PRO A 21 -42.64 -9.78 9.16
CA PRO A 21 -41.85 -10.60 10.09
C PRO A 21 -40.35 -10.24 10.13
N PRO A 22 -39.55 -10.78 11.08
CA PRO A 22 -38.31 -10.18 11.57
C PRO A 22 -37.12 -10.11 10.59
N ASP A 23 -37.30 -10.25 9.28
CA ASP A 23 -36.17 -10.39 8.34
C ASP A 23 -36.28 -9.64 6.99
N ALA A 24 -37.22 -8.69 6.81
CA ALA A 24 -37.38 -7.98 5.52
C ALA A 24 -37.81 -6.50 5.61
N SER A 25 -36.88 -5.58 5.95
CA SER A 25 -37.04 -4.14 5.61
C SER A 25 -35.77 -3.27 5.78
N SER A 26 -34.55 -3.82 5.67
CA SER A 26 -33.35 -2.97 5.74
C SER A 26 -33.11 -2.25 4.40
N LEU A 27 -33.34 -0.93 4.36
CA LEU A 27 -33.01 -0.12 3.19
C LEU A 27 -31.52 -0.29 2.84
N ARG A 28 -31.22 -0.55 1.57
CA ARG A 28 -29.85 -0.75 1.07
C ARG A 28 -29.21 0.59 0.77
N ARG A 29 -28.01 0.81 1.30
CA ARG A 29 -27.23 2.01 0.99
C ARG A 29 -26.81 2.01 -0.48
N CYS A 30 -26.75 3.19 -1.10
CA CYS A 30 -26.19 3.35 -2.43
C CYS A 30 -24.81 2.69 -2.49
N SER A 31 -24.63 1.79 -3.46
CA SER A 31 -23.38 1.05 -3.66
C SER A 31 -22.14 1.93 -3.84
N ARG A 32 -22.32 3.19 -4.26
CA ARG A 32 -21.24 4.16 -4.47
C ARG A 32 -21.03 5.08 -3.26
N CYS A 33 -21.96 5.99 -2.95
CA CYS A 33 -21.76 6.99 -1.88
C CYS A 33 -22.04 6.47 -0.47
N ARG A 34 -22.80 5.36 -0.34
CA ARG A 34 -23.30 4.81 0.93
C ARG A 34 -24.14 5.78 1.79
N LYS A 35 -24.41 7.00 1.34
CA LYS A 35 -25.16 8.06 2.04
C LYS A 35 -26.67 7.88 1.92
N ILE A 36 -27.17 7.74 0.69
CA ILE A 36 -28.61 7.54 0.42
C ILE A 36 -28.97 6.07 0.55
N LYS A 37 -30.14 5.75 1.10
CA LYS A 37 -30.67 4.38 1.18
C LYS A 37 -31.83 4.18 0.19
N TYR A 38 -31.99 2.98 -0.34
CA TYR A 38 -33.05 2.61 -1.28
C TYR A 38 -33.68 1.29 -0.85
N CYS A 39 -34.99 1.13 -1.05
CA CYS A 39 -35.65 -0.15 -0.77
C CYS A 39 -35.22 -1.26 -1.75
N SER A 40 -34.73 -0.88 -2.94
CA SER A 40 -34.27 -1.82 -3.97
C SER A 40 -33.28 -1.19 -4.96
N SER A 41 -32.62 -2.01 -5.77
CA SER A 41 -31.77 -1.58 -6.88
C SER A 41 -32.53 -0.75 -7.91
N GLU A 42 -33.79 -1.08 -8.16
CA GLU A 42 -34.66 -0.40 -9.12
C GLU A 42 -34.93 1.03 -8.65
N CYS A 43 -35.18 1.22 -7.36
CA CYS A 43 -35.32 2.57 -6.78
C CYS A 43 -34.03 3.38 -6.86
N GLN A 44 -32.86 2.75 -6.68
CA GLN A 44 -31.58 3.44 -6.88
C GLN A 44 -31.42 3.88 -8.34
N THR A 45 -31.72 3.00 -9.29
CA THR A 45 -31.62 3.29 -10.73
C THR A 45 -32.60 4.39 -11.15
N ALA A 46 -33.85 4.35 -10.68
CA ALA A 46 -34.85 5.37 -10.94
C ALA A 46 -34.46 6.74 -10.38
N ALA A 47 -33.86 6.79 -9.19
CA ALA A 47 -33.37 8.03 -8.58
C ALA A 47 -32.01 8.50 -9.15
N TRP A 48 -31.33 7.68 -9.96
CA TRP A 48 -29.97 7.97 -10.41
C TRP A 48 -29.79 9.28 -11.19
N PRO A 49 -30.71 9.69 -12.10
CA PRO A 49 -30.57 10.95 -12.84
C PRO A 49 -30.39 12.19 -11.95
N THR A 50 -31.02 12.20 -10.76
CA THR A 50 -30.91 13.29 -9.80
C THR A 50 -29.82 13.04 -8.76
N HIS A 51 -29.68 11.81 -8.25
CA HIS A 51 -28.70 11.47 -7.23
C HIS A 51 -27.25 11.57 -7.72
N LYS A 52 -26.97 11.20 -8.98
CA LYS A 52 -25.59 11.10 -9.51
C LYS A 52 -24.75 12.38 -9.34
N ARG A 53 -25.40 13.55 -9.33
CA ARG A 53 -24.74 14.86 -9.17
C ARG A 53 -24.11 15.07 -7.79
N GLY A 54 -24.67 14.46 -6.74
CA GLY A 54 -24.17 14.55 -5.36
C GLY A 54 -23.58 13.24 -4.84
N CYS A 55 -23.52 12.20 -5.67
CA CYS A 55 -23.08 10.87 -5.26
C CYS A 55 -21.54 10.77 -5.22
N ILE A 56 -20.95 11.18 -4.09
CA ILE A 56 -19.51 11.11 -3.85
C ILE A 56 -19.18 9.85 -3.05
N ARG A 57 -18.25 9.03 -3.54
CA ARG A 57 -17.79 7.84 -2.84
C ARG A 57 -16.88 8.26 -1.67
N PRO A 58 -17.18 7.84 -0.43
CA PRO A 58 -16.37 8.19 0.74
C PRO A 58 -14.97 7.60 0.65
N ASN A 59 -14.01 8.20 1.36
CA ASN A 59 -12.66 7.69 1.45
C ASN A 59 -12.61 6.38 2.25
N TYR A 60 -11.57 5.60 2.05
CA TYR A 60 -11.28 4.40 2.85
C TYR A 60 -10.45 4.77 4.05
N ILE A 61 -10.76 4.24 5.25
CA ILE A 61 -9.83 4.29 6.37
C ILE A 61 -9.03 3.00 6.33
N VAL A 62 -7.72 3.08 6.09
CA VAL A 62 -6.85 1.92 5.94
C VAL A 62 -5.68 2.03 6.90
N LYS A 63 -5.50 1.02 7.75
CA LYS A 63 -4.31 0.87 8.60
C LYS A 63 -3.27 0.03 7.86
N PHE A 64 -2.05 0.52 7.85
CA PHE A 64 -0.86 -0.14 7.33
C PHE A 64 0.02 -0.50 8.52
N HIS A 65 0.31 -1.79 8.70
CA HIS A 65 1.20 -2.29 9.74
C HIS A 65 2.41 -2.93 9.09
N LEU A 66 3.59 -2.34 9.26
CA LEU A 66 4.82 -2.86 8.69
C LEU A 66 5.27 -4.12 9.43
N SER A 67 5.40 -5.23 8.71
CA SER A 67 5.90 -6.53 9.15
C SER A 67 5.51 -6.87 10.59
N PRO A 68 4.21 -7.01 10.89
CA PRO A 68 3.69 -7.07 12.27
C PRO A 68 4.27 -8.21 13.11
N ASP A 69 4.68 -9.31 12.48
CA ASP A 69 5.25 -10.47 13.15
C ASP A 69 6.72 -10.25 13.54
N ASP A 70 7.43 -9.35 12.85
CA ASP A 70 8.85 -9.07 13.05
C ASP A 70 9.12 -7.71 13.74
N ILE A 71 8.31 -6.69 13.45
CA ILE A 71 8.46 -5.31 13.94
C ILE A 71 7.30 -4.98 14.87
N ALA A 72 7.32 -5.60 16.05
CA ALA A 72 6.27 -5.45 17.05
C ALA A 72 6.63 -4.48 18.20
N SER A 73 7.89 -4.07 18.34
CA SER A 73 8.37 -3.33 19.52
C SER A 73 9.38 -2.21 19.16
N PRO A 74 8.91 -0.97 18.96
CA PRO A 74 7.49 -0.62 18.80
C PRO A 74 6.94 -1.03 17.44
N PRO A 75 5.60 -1.17 17.31
CA PRO A 75 4.98 -1.39 16.03
C PRO A 75 5.09 -0.12 15.18
N VAL A 76 5.40 -0.29 13.90
CA VAL A 76 5.47 0.80 12.93
C VAL A 76 4.20 0.79 12.08
N THR A 77 3.32 1.77 12.32
CA THR A 77 1.99 1.81 11.68
C THR A 77 1.61 3.20 11.22
N ARG A 78 0.79 3.28 10.17
CA ARG A 78 0.09 4.50 9.75
C ARG A 78 -1.35 4.15 9.38
N THR A 79 -2.30 4.96 9.83
CA THR A 79 -3.71 4.86 9.42
C THR A 79 -4.05 6.05 8.56
N LEU A 80 -4.42 5.80 7.31
CA LEU A 80 -4.70 6.83 6.32
C LEU A 80 -6.19 6.86 5.95
N SER A 81 -6.73 8.06 5.74
CA SER A 81 -7.90 8.31 4.90
C SER A 81 -7.43 8.33 3.45
N CYS A 82 -7.92 7.40 2.63
CA CYS A 82 -7.49 7.23 1.24
C CYS A 82 -8.61 7.61 0.26
N PRO A 83 -8.38 8.56 -0.67
CA PRO A 83 -9.35 8.93 -1.70
C PRO A 83 -9.79 7.74 -2.54
N SER A 84 -11.09 7.48 -2.57
CA SER A 84 -11.60 6.24 -3.17
C SER A 84 -11.32 6.10 -4.67
N HIS A 85 -11.19 7.24 -5.36
CA HIS A 85 -10.92 7.33 -6.78
C HIS A 85 -9.42 7.46 -7.12
N ALA A 86 -8.54 7.54 -6.12
CA ALA A 86 -7.11 7.52 -6.33
C ALA A 86 -6.68 6.21 -7.00
N VAL A 87 -5.63 6.28 -7.79
CA VAL A 87 -4.94 5.10 -8.32
C VAL A 87 -3.97 4.54 -7.28
N PHE A 88 -3.65 3.25 -7.34
CA PHE A 88 -2.71 2.62 -6.40
C PHE A 88 -1.32 3.26 -6.40
N TYR A 89 -0.90 3.85 -7.52
CA TYR A 89 0.36 4.60 -7.59
C TYR A 89 0.35 5.80 -6.64
N MET A 90 -0.78 6.53 -6.55
CA MET A 90 -0.90 7.62 -5.57
C MET A 90 -0.88 7.11 -4.13
N LEU A 91 -1.47 5.93 -3.88
CA LEU A 91 -1.38 5.30 -2.55
C LEU A 91 0.06 4.91 -2.22
N HIS A 92 0.82 4.38 -3.17
CA HIS A 92 2.26 4.12 -3.00
C HIS A 92 3.00 5.40 -2.59
N MET A 93 2.81 6.52 -3.31
CA MET A 93 3.44 7.80 -2.96
C MET A 93 3.04 8.31 -1.56
N ALA A 94 1.76 8.14 -1.20
CA ALA A 94 1.28 8.49 0.14
C ALA A 94 1.95 7.63 1.23
N LEU A 95 2.15 6.32 0.98
CA LEU A 95 2.84 5.43 1.91
C LEU A 95 4.32 5.78 2.05
N GLN A 96 4.99 6.04 0.93
CA GLN A 96 6.39 6.47 0.93
C GLN A 96 6.58 7.75 1.74
N THR A 97 5.63 8.68 1.64
CA THR A 97 5.61 9.90 2.46
C THR A 97 5.32 9.60 3.93
N ALA A 98 4.29 8.81 4.23
CA ALA A 98 3.87 8.53 5.61
C ALA A 98 4.89 7.69 6.40
N PHE A 99 5.66 6.86 5.70
CA PHE A 99 6.73 6.03 6.25
C PHE A 99 8.13 6.60 5.95
N GLY A 100 8.25 7.85 5.49
CA GLY A 100 9.55 8.52 5.36
C GLY A 100 10.55 7.79 4.45
N TRP A 101 10.07 7.14 3.40
CA TRP A 101 10.89 6.41 2.43
C TRP A 101 11.21 7.25 1.18
N ALA A 102 12.22 6.78 0.46
CA ALA A 102 12.91 7.52 -0.59
C ALA A 102 12.42 7.16 -2.00
N THR A 103 11.39 6.31 -2.15
CA THR A 103 10.82 5.92 -3.46
C THR A 103 11.85 5.34 -4.44
N THR A 104 12.87 4.68 -3.93
CA THR A 104 14.02 4.17 -4.71
C THR A 104 13.83 2.75 -5.21
N HIS A 105 12.86 2.02 -4.65
CA HIS A 105 12.65 0.60 -4.91
C HIS A 105 11.30 0.30 -5.57
N SER A 106 11.19 -0.91 -6.08
CA SER A 106 9.98 -1.43 -6.71
C SER A 106 8.93 -1.78 -5.66
N PHE A 107 7.67 -1.89 -6.09
CA PHE A 107 6.59 -2.24 -5.18
C PHE A 107 5.46 -3.01 -5.88
N ASP A 108 4.62 -3.63 -5.06
CA ASP A 108 3.29 -4.05 -5.46
C ASP A 108 2.28 -3.92 -4.32
N PHE A 109 1.01 -3.98 -4.67
CA PHE A 109 -0.07 -4.32 -3.74
C PHE A 109 -0.63 -5.67 -4.15
N ALA A 110 -1.01 -6.50 -3.20
CA ALA A 110 -1.51 -7.83 -3.49
C ALA A 110 -2.70 -8.22 -2.60
N VAL A 111 -3.56 -9.06 -3.16
CA VAL A 111 -4.58 -9.81 -2.41
C VAL A 111 -4.12 -11.25 -2.32
N VAL A 112 -3.87 -11.73 -1.11
CA VAL A 112 -3.40 -13.08 -0.83
C VAL A 112 -4.52 -14.07 -1.12
N ASP A 113 -4.18 -15.20 -1.77
CA ASP A 113 -5.08 -16.33 -1.92
C ASP A 113 -5.30 -17.00 -0.56
N PRO A 114 -6.54 -17.06 -0.04
CA PRO A 114 -6.81 -17.71 1.26
C PRO A 114 -6.47 -19.19 1.29
N ALA A 115 -6.35 -19.84 0.12
CA ALA A 115 -5.92 -21.22 0.00
C ALA A 115 -4.39 -21.37 0.00
N TYR A 116 -3.64 -20.28 -0.14
CA TYR A 116 -2.18 -20.34 -0.12
C TYR A 116 -1.67 -20.76 1.26
N ARG A 117 -0.64 -21.59 1.24
CA ARG A 117 0.14 -22.01 2.40
C ARG A 117 1.60 -21.92 1.99
N GLU A 118 2.42 -21.32 2.84
CA GLU A 118 3.87 -21.40 2.66
C GLU A 118 4.30 -22.85 2.84
N ASP A 119 5.02 -23.36 1.85
CA ASP A 119 5.64 -24.67 1.97
C ASP A 119 6.95 -24.49 2.75
N ASP A 120 7.13 -25.25 3.84
CA ASP A 120 8.42 -25.35 4.56
C ASP A 120 9.51 -26.09 3.74
N ASP A 121 9.19 -26.50 2.50
CA ASP A 121 10.09 -27.25 1.63
C ASP A 121 11.09 -26.33 0.90
N ILE A 122 12.33 -26.36 1.38
CA ILE A 122 13.50 -25.71 0.74
C ILE A 122 13.64 -26.09 -0.74
N MET A 123 13.31 -27.33 -1.14
CA MET A 123 13.39 -27.73 -2.54
C MET A 123 12.29 -27.07 -3.39
N GLY A 124 11.10 -26.88 -2.82
CA GLY A 124 10.03 -26.07 -3.40
C GLY A 124 10.46 -24.61 -3.63
N PHE A 125 11.14 -24.01 -2.67
CA PHE A 125 11.72 -22.66 -2.81
C PHE A 125 12.75 -22.59 -3.95
N ILE A 126 13.70 -23.52 -3.99
CA ILE A 126 14.73 -23.57 -5.04
C ILE A 126 14.08 -23.74 -6.43
N ASN A 127 13.11 -24.63 -6.56
CA ASN A 127 12.42 -24.88 -7.83
C ASN A 127 11.66 -23.63 -8.32
N ARG A 128 10.96 -22.92 -7.42
CA ARG A 128 10.31 -21.63 -7.75
C ARG A 128 11.33 -20.60 -8.25
N ARG A 129 12.47 -20.48 -7.56
CA ARG A 129 13.54 -19.55 -7.96
C ARG A 129 14.15 -19.92 -9.31
N MET A 130 14.37 -21.20 -9.59
CA MET A 130 14.87 -21.67 -10.89
C MET A 130 13.85 -21.39 -12.01
N ALA A 131 12.55 -21.57 -11.75
CA ALA A 131 11.50 -21.33 -12.74
C ALA A 131 11.32 -19.85 -13.10
N ALA A 132 11.62 -18.93 -12.19
CA ALA A 132 11.66 -17.49 -12.47
C ALA A 132 12.77 -17.11 -13.48
N GLY A 133 13.74 -18.00 -13.70
CA GLY A 133 14.87 -17.80 -14.60
C GLY A 133 15.84 -16.72 -14.10
N PRO A 134 17.01 -16.58 -14.75
CA PRO A 134 18.05 -15.64 -14.31
C PRO A 134 17.64 -14.17 -14.38
N THR A 135 16.58 -13.86 -15.14
CA THR A 135 16.04 -12.50 -15.31
C THR A 135 14.78 -12.22 -14.49
N GLY A 136 14.28 -13.20 -13.73
CA GLY A 136 13.01 -13.07 -12.99
C GLY A 136 11.76 -12.96 -13.88
N ARG A 137 11.90 -13.13 -15.21
CA ARG A 137 10.78 -13.02 -16.16
C ARG A 137 10.04 -14.33 -16.40
N GLY A 138 10.67 -15.46 -16.06
CA GLY A 138 10.05 -16.78 -16.13
C GLY A 138 8.87 -16.86 -15.18
N LEU A 139 7.82 -17.57 -15.60
CA LEU A 139 6.68 -17.87 -14.75
C LEU A 139 6.79 -19.33 -14.28
N PRO A 140 6.45 -19.62 -13.01
CA PRO A 140 6.33 -20.99 -12.58
C PRO A 140 5.19 -21.70 -13.33
N PRO A 141 5.19 -23.05 -13.37
CA PRO A 141 4.07 -23.82 -13.91
C PRO A 141 2.75 -23.45 -13.24
N ALA A 142 1.65 -23.43 -14.01
CA ALA A 142 0.33 -23.07 -13.48
C ALA A 142 -0.23 -24.02 -12.42
N SER A 143 0.39 -25.20 -12.25
CA SER A 143 0.08 -26.17 -11.19
C SER A 143 0.70 -25.81 -9.84
N THR A 144 1.64 -24.87 -9.78
CA THR A 144 2.25 -24.45 -8.51
C THR A 144 1.24 -23.67 -7.65
N PRO A 145 1.37 -23.70 -6.31
CA PRO A 145 0.54 -22.87 -5.45
C PRO A 145 0.72 -21.39 -5.81
N ARG A 146 -0.38 -20.69 -6.07
CA ARG A 146 -0.37 -19.24 -6.28
C ARG A 146 -0.54 -18.55 -4.94
N GLU A 147 0.33 -17.58 -4.66
CA GLU A 147 0.26 -16.81 -3.42
C GLU A 147 -0.79 -15.70 -3.49
N TYR A 148 -0.93 -15.06 -4.65
CA TYR A 148 -1.79 -13.89 -4.82
C TYR A 148 -2.87 -14.13 -5.87
N VAL A 149 -4.10 -13.73 -5.60
CA VAL A 149 -5.19 -13.74 -6.59
C VAL A 149 -5.18 -12.51 -7.48
N LEU A 150 -4.67 -11.39 -6.94
CA LEU A 150 -4.49 -10.11 -7.61
C LEU A 150 -3.16 -9.50 -7.17
N ARG A 151 -2.43 -8.94 -8.12
CA ARG A 151 -1.32 -8.01 -7.87
C ARG A 151 -1.57 -6.70 -8.62
N VAL A 152 -1.25 -5.59 -7.98
CA VAL A 152 -1.25 -4.25 -8.54
C VAL A 152 0.21 -3.79 -8.55
N VAL A 153 0.84 -3.87 -9.71
CA VAL A 153 2.29 -3.80 -9.86
C VAL A 153 2.76 -2.39 -10.22
N ASP A 154 4.00 -2.10 -9.84
CA ASP A 154 4.75 -0.93 -10.28
C ASP A 154 4.62 -0.73 -11.82
N PRO A 155 4.20 0.46 -12.27
CA PRO A 155 4.02 0.73 -13.69
C PRO A 155 5.34 0.82 -14.45
N VAL A 156 6.46 1.13 -13.79
CA VAL A 156 7.76 1.37 -14.43
C VAL A 156 8.20 0.16 -15.25
N GLU A 157 8.41 0.38 -16.55
CA GLU A 157 8.76 -0.68 -17.49
C GLU A 157 10.07 -1.36 -17.11
N GLN A 158 10.08 -2.69 -17.30
CA GLN A 158 11.23 -3.53 -17.02
C GLN A 158 12.29 -3.34 -18.12
N THR A 159 13.29 -2.52 -17.85
CA THR A 159 14.50 -2.42 -18.68
C THR A 159 15.58 -3.37 -18.15
N MET A 160 16.62 -3.64 -18.94
CA MET A 160 17.76 -4.45 -18.48
C MET A 160 18.58 -3.77 -17.35
N PHE A 161 18.26 -2.53 -17.02
CA PHE A 161 18.93 -1.71 -16.01
C PHE A 161 18.05 -1.41 -14.79
N SER A 162 16.85 -1.99 -14.68
CA SER A 162 15.89 -1.73 -13.60
C SER A 162 16.31 -2.24 -12.20
N GLY A 163 17.60 -2.51 -11.97
CA GLY A 163 18.19 -2.74 -10.65
C GLY A 163 18.26 -4.20 -10.17
N ILE A 164 19.00 -4.39 -9.07
CA ILE A 164 19.20 -5.65 -8.33
C ILE A 164 17.94 -6.03 -7.52
N ASP A 165 17.18 -5.03 -7.06
CA ASP A 165 15.95 -5.16 -6.26
C ASP A 165 14.88 -6.05 -6.96
N ARG A 166 14.69 -5.91 -8.27
CA ARG A 166 13.69 -6.71 -9.02
C ARG A 166 14.05 -8.20 -9.20
N MET A 167 15.19 -8.67 -8.69
CA MET A 167 15.57 -10.10 -8.74
C MET A 167 14.56 -10.99 -8.00
N HIS A 168 13.88 -10.45 -6.99
CA HIS A 168 12.88 -11.18 -6.21
C HIS A 168 11.45 -11.00 -6.73
N GLU A 169 11.21 -10.04 -7.63
CA GLU A 169 9.89 -9.81 -8.25
C GLU A 169 9.36 -11.07 -8.96
N GLY A 170 10.23 -11.81 -9.65
CA GLY A 170 9.85 -13.01 -10.40
C GLY A 170 9.24 -14.11 -9.53
N MET A 171 9.65 -14.22 -8.26
CA MET A 171 9.11 -15.21 -7.33
C MET A 171 7.67 -14.89 -6.89
N ARG A 172 7.25 -13.62 -7.04
CA ARG A 172 5.90 -13.13 -6.71
C ARG A 172 4.93 -13.28 -7.89
N ARG A 173 5.41 -13.67 -9.07
CA ARG A 173 4.59 -13.80 -10.30
C ARG A 173 4.05 -15.21 -10.44
N HIS A 174 2.81 -15.32 -10.90
CA HIS A 174 2.18 -16.61 -11.17
C HIS A 174 1.19 -16.49 -12.34
N PRO A 175 1.10 -17.47 -13.26
CA PRO A 175 0.24 -17.37 -14.45
C PRO A 175 -1.26 -17.25 -14.13
N ASN A 176 -1.70 -17.76 -12.98
CA ASN A 176 -3.10 -17.65 -12.52
C ASN A 176 -3.36 -16.44 -11.60
N THR A 177 -2.43 -15.49 -11.53
CA THR A 177 -2.58 -14.23 -10.79
C THR A 177 -2.92 -13.12 -11.76
N THR A 178 -3.98 -12.36 -11.46
CA THR A 178 -4.30 -11.17 -12.26
C THR A 178 -3.34 -10.05 -11.90
N GLU A 179 -2.69 -9.42 -12.89
CA GLU A 179 -1.87 -8.23 -12.68
C GLU A 179 -2.56 -6.97 -13.23
N LYS A 180 -2.52 -5.89 -12.45
CA LYS A 180 -3.02 -4.55 -12.83
C LYS A 180 -1.90 -3.53 -12.64
N LYS A 181 -1.88 -2.47 -13.45
CA LYS A 181 -0.89 -1.39 -13.33
C LYS A 181 -1.33 -0.36 -12.30
N ALA A 182 -0.45 -0.02 -11.36
CA ALA A 182 -0.79 0.84 -10.23
C ALA A 182 -1.19 2.27 -10.65
N ASP A 183 -0.72 2.77 -11.79
CA ASP A 183 -1.08 4.10 -12.33
C ASP A 183 -2.44 4.14 -13.03
N LYS A 184 -3.07 2.97 -13.26
CA LYS A 184 -4.39 2.85 -13.91
C LYS A 184 -5.48 2.33 -13.00
N PHE A 185 -5.14 1.46 -12.05
CA PHE A 185 -6.11 0.75 -11.21
C PHE A 185 -6.47 1.58 -9.97
N LYS A 186 -7.77 1.77 -9.72
CA LYS A 186 -8.27 2.63 -8.66
C LYS A 186 -8.54 1.85 -7.38
N LEU A 187 -8.39 2.52 -6.23
CA LEU A 187 -8.59 1.91 -4.92
C LEU A 187 -9.97 1.24 -4.78
N PHE A 188 -11.04 1.89 -5.27
CA PHE A 188 -12.38 1.31 -5.20
C PHE A 188 -12.55 0.02 -6.01
N GLU A 189 -11.75 -0.19 -7.07
CA GLU A 189 -11.85 -1.39 -7.90
C GLU A 189 -11.33 -2.63 -7.18
N MET A 190 -10.43 -2.46 -6.21
CA MET A 190 -9.98 -3.54 -5.32
C MET A 190 -10.80 -3.59 -4.04
N PHE A 191 -10.95 -2.47 -3.35
CA PHE A 191 -11.50 -2.43 -1.98
C PHE A 191 -13.02 -2.58 -1.90
N ASP A 192 -13.77 -2.34 -2.98
CA ASP A 192 -15.21 -2.62 -3.04
C ASP A 192 -15.51 -3.96 -3.74
N ASP A 193 -14.51 -4.69 -4.25
CA ASP A 193 -14.73 -5.98 -4.92
C ASP A 193 -15.10 -7.07 -3.90
N ALA A 194 -16.29 -7.64 -4.06
CA ALA A 194 -16.81 -8.66 -3.17
C ALA A 194 -15.94 -9.91 -3.13
N ARG A 195 -15.19 -10.21 -4.20
CA ARG A 195 -14.31 -11.38 -4.28
C ARG A 195 -13.13 -11.30 -3.31
N PHE A 196 -12.71 -10.09 -2.94
CA PHE A 196 -11.55 -9.87 -2.08
C PHE A 196 -11.94 -9.54 -0.63
N GLN A 197 -13.23 -9.56 -0.31
CA GLN A 197 -13.69 -9.30 1.05
C GLN A 197 -13.13 -10.37 2.01
N GLY A 198 -12.61 -9.92 3.15
CA GLY A 198 -12.00 -10.79 4.16
C GLY A 198 -10.63 -11.37 3.79
N HIS A 199 -10.11 -11.11 2.58
CA HIS A 199 -8.79 -11.57 2.18
C HIS A 199 -7.70 -10.68 2.78
N LYS A 200 -6.53 -11.27 3.08
CA LYS A 200 -5.35 -10.51 3.48
C LYS A 200 -4.87 -9.67 2.29
N MET A 201 -4.61 -8.39 2.55
CA MET A 201 -4.08 -7.44 1.57
C MET A 201 -2.73 -6.95 2.06
N VAL A 202 -1.75 -6.91 1.16
CA VAL A 202 -0.36 -6.56 1.47
C VAL A 202 0.12 -5.52 0.48
N TYR A 203 0.88 -4.53 0.95
CA TYR A 203 1.71 -3.66 0.13
C TYR A 203 3.17 -4.03 0.40
N THR A 204 3.91 -4.45 -0.62
CA THR A 204 5.33 -4.78 -0.50
C THR A 204 6.16 -3.73 -1.20
N TYR A 205 7.16 -3.19 -0.50
CA TYR A 205 8.13 -2.23 -1.01
C TYR A 205 9.54 -2.78 -0.84
N ASP A 206 10.39 -2.56 -1.85
CA ASP A 206 11.73 -3.15 -1.92
C ASP A 206 11.65 -4.68 -1.88
N PHE A 207 11.69 -5.32 -3.05
CA PHE A 207 11.67 -6.77 -3.14
C PHE A 207 12.99 -7.40 -2.66
N GLY A 208 14.07 -6.61 -2.51
CA GLY A 208 15.30 -7.01 -1.83
C GLY A 208 15.10 -7.16 -0.33
N ASP A 209 14.75 -6.08 0.36
CA ASP A 209 14.54 -6.08 1.83
C ASP A 209 13.17 -6.63 2.26
N ASN A 210 12.23 -6.74 1.31
CA ASN A 210 10.88 -7.29 1.43
C ASN A 210 10.05 -6.62 2.54
N TRP A 211 9.90 -5.29 2.48
CA TRP A 211 9.09 -4.56 3.45
C TRP A 211 7.60 -4.76 3.19
N GLU A 212 6.93 -5.53 4.04
CA GLU A 212 5.52 -5.85 3.89
C GLU A 212 4.63 -5.03 4.82
N HIS A 213 3.73 -4.24 4.27
CA HIS A 213 2.66 -3.59 5.02
C HIS A 213 1.38 -4.38 4.93
N TYR A 214 0.90 -4.84 6.07
CA TYR A 214 -0.35 -5.55 6.19
C TYR A 214 -1.47 -4.50 6.25
N MET A 215 -2.40 -4.59 5.31
CA MET A 215 -3.44 -3.59 5.11
C MET A 215 -4.74 -4.04 5.77
N THR A 216 -5.31 -3.19 6.62
CA THR A 216 -6.62 -3.41 7.24
C THR A 216 -7.56 -2.27 6.91
N ILE A 217 -8.65 -2.54 6.19
CA ILE A 217 -9.69 -1.55 5.90
C ILE A 217 -10.59 -1.43 7.14
N LEU A 218 -10.42 -0.36 7.91
CA LEU A 218 -11.14 -0.11 9.15
C LEU A 218 -12.53 0.49 8.93
N GLY A 219 -12.76 1.12 7.78
CA GLY A 219 -14.06 1.74 7.50
C GLY A 219 -14.05 2.73 6.36
N ARG A 220 -14.81 3.82 6.56
CA ARG A 220 -14.95 4.92 5.59
C ARG A 220 -14.86 6.27 6.32
N ALA A 221 -14.32 7.26 5.64
CA ALA A 221 -14.26 8.66 6.08
C ALA A 221 -15.00 9.56 5.06
N ASP A 222 -15.23 10.81 5.43
CA ASP A 222 -15.73 11.79 4.46
C ASP A 222 -14.78 11.90 3.25
N ALA A 223 -15.36 12.20 2.10
CA ALA A 223 -14.62 12.26 0.85
C ALA A 223 -13.76 13.54 0.83
N THR A 224 -12.46 13.36 0.65
CA THR A 224 -11.46 14.42 0.43
C THR A 224 -10.60 14.04 -0.78
N PRO A 225 -10.03 15.02 -1.50
CA PRO A 225 -9.08 14.74 -2.57
C PRO A 225 -7.73 14.26 -2.03
N ASP A 226 -7.36 14.67 -0.82
CA ASP A 226 -6.08 14.35 -0.19
C ASP A 226 -6.08 13.02 0.57
N PHE A 227 -4.90 12.41 0.63
CA PHE A 227 -4.61 11.40 1.64
C PHE A 227 -4.36 12.08 2.98
N ILE A 228 -4.93 11.55 4.06
CA ILE A 228 -4.80 12.16 5.39
C ILE A 228 -4.33 11.10 6.38
N CYS A 229 -3.21 11.32 7.04
CA CYS A 229 -2.77 10.53 8.18
C CYS A 229 -3.64 10.85 9.40
N LEU A 230 -4.38 9.84 9.86
CA LEU A 230 -5.31 9.93 10.98
C LEU A 230 -4.64 9.51 12.29
N ASP A 231 -3.81 8.46 12.23
CA ASP A 231 -3.19 7.81 13.37
C ASP A 231 -1.90 7.06 12.95
N GLY A 232 -1.09 6.66 13.92
CA GLY A 232 0.18 5.98 13.66
C GLY A 232 0.95 5.63 14.93
N SER A 233 2.07 4.92 14.74
CA SER A 233 3.01 4.55 15.79
C SER A 233 4.38 4.28 15.20
N GLY A 234 5.43 4.52 15.99
CA GLY A 234 6.80 4.14 15.66
C GLY A 234 7.46 5.05 14.63
N HIS A 235 8.78 5.16 14.79
CA HIS A 235 9.66 5.79 13.82
C HIS A 235 9.59 5.08 12.47
N TYR A 236 9.87 5.80 11.38
CA TYR A 236 10.03 5.14 10.09
C TYR A 236 11.28 4.24 10.07
N VAL A 237 11.24 3.19 9.24
CA VAL A 237 12.35 2.26 9.06
C VAL A 237 13.36 2.84 8.07
N ALA A 238 14.64 2.65 8.35
CA ALA A 238 15.73 3.09 7.49
C ALA A 238 15.73 2.35 6.14
N GLU A 239 15.84 3.09 5.03
CA GLU A 239 16.04 2.54 3.68
C GLU A 239 17.34 1.72 3.63
N ASP A 240 17.34 0.59 2.92
CA ASP A 240 18.50 -0.30 2.72
C ASP A 240 19.15 -0.83 4.01
N VAL A 241 18.39 -0.92 5.12
CA VAL A 241 18.94 -1.38 6.41
C VAL A 241 19.17 -2.90 6.46
N GLY A 242 18.66 -3.64 5.47
CA GLY A 242 18.85 -5.08 5.34
C GLY A 242 17.72 -5.87 5.99
N SER A 243 16.48 -5.60 5.56
CA SER A 243 15.22 -6.23 6.00
C SER A 243 14.89 -5.99 7.48
N THR A 244 13.81 -6.62 7.96
CA THR A 244 13.34 -6.54 9.37
C THR A 244 14.46 -6.85 10.37
N GLN A 245 15.33 -7.82 10.07
CA GLN A 245 16.47 -8.16 10.91
C GLN A 245 17.50 -7.02 11.00
N GLY A 246 17.76 -6.35 9.88
CA GLY A 246 18.63 -5.18 9.82
C GLY A 246 18.10 -4.04 10.68
N TRP A 247 16.78 -3.80 10.62
CA TRP A 247 16.11 -2.81 11.46
C TRP A 247 16.20 -3.14 12.96
N GLU A 248 15.96 -4.39 13.36
CA GLU A 248 16.11 -4.82 14.76
C GLU A 248 17.56 -4.66 15.25
N LYS A 249 18.54 -5.00 14.41
CA LYS A 249 19.97 -4.78 14.72
C LYS A 249 20.30 -3.29 14.88
N LEU A 250 19.70 -2.42 14.07
CA LEU A 250 19.87 -0.97 14.19
C LEU A 250 19.26 -0.45 15.49
N LYS A 251 18.04 -0.87 15.86
CA LYS A 251 17.44 -0.51 17.16
C LYS A 251 18.30 -0.99 18.33
N ALA A 252 18.74 -2.24 18.31
CA ALA A 252 19.63 -2.80 19.33
C ALA A 252 20.95 -2.02 19.42
N ALA A 253 21.46 -1.55 18.27
CA ALA A 253 22.63 -0.69 18.24
C ALA A 253 22.41 0.59 19.04
N TYR A 254 21.22 1.22 19.07
CA TYR A 254 20.93 2.42 19.86
C TYR A 254 20.55 2.17 21.33
N GLN A 255 20.08 0.96 21.67
CA GLN A 255 19.65 0.63 23.04
C GLN A 255 20.82 0.38 24.01
N THR A 256 21.99 -0.02 23.51
CA THR A 256 23.17 -0.27 24.35
C THR A 256 23.91 1.01 24.74
N GLN A 257 24.38 1.07 25.98
CA GLN A 257 25.26 2.14 26.48
C GLN A 257 26.71 1.99 25.99
N SER A 258 27.12 0.77 25.61
CA SER A 258 28.48 0.44 25.19
C SER A 258 28.47 -0.25 23.82
N PRO A 259 28.22 0.49 22.72
CA PRO A 259 28.13 -0.10 21.40
C PRO A 259 29.48 -0.61 20.89
N THR A 260 29.46 -1.74 20.17
CA THR A 260 30.60 -2.25 19.40
C THR A 260 30.94 -1.32 18.23
N GLU A 261 32.11 -1.47 17.60
CA GLU A 261 32.45 -0.70 16.40
C GLU A 261 31.48 -0.93 15.25
N GLU A 262 30.97 -2.16 15.08
CA GLU A 262 29.92 -2.45 14.09
C GLU A 262 28.64 -1.67 14.41
N GLN A 263 28.21 -1.66 15.67
CA GLN A 263 27.01 -0.93 16.10
C GLN A 263 27.19 0.59 15.90
N LYS A 264 28.37 1.14 16.22
CA LYS A 264 28.69 2.55 15.94
C LYS A 264 28.65 2.84 14.43
N GLY A 265 29.15 1.92 13.61
CA GLY A 265 29.06 1.99 12.16
C GLY A 265 27.61 2.07 11.66
N ARG A 266 26.74 1.18 12.16
CA ARG A 266 25.30 1.19 11.84
C ARG A 266 24.61 2.49 12.25
N ARG A 267 24.90 3.00 13.46
CA ARG A 267 24.38 4.30 13.92
C ARG A 267 24.78 5.42 12.96
N LYS A 268 26.08 5.55 12.69
CA LYS A 268 26.64 6.58 11.80
C LYS A 268 26.03 6.52 10.40
N TRP A 269 25.89 5.31 9.85
CA TRP A 269 25.28 5.11 8.55
C TRP A 269 23.82 5.60 8.54
N PHE A 270 23.02 5.25 9.55
CA PHE A 270 21.63 5.74 9.61
C PHE A 270 21.55 7.26 9.84
N GLU A 271 22.50 7.83 10.59
CA GLU A 271 22.53 9.27 10.87
C GLU A 271 22.91 10.12 9.65
N ARG A 272 23.55 9.53 8.62
CA ARG A 272 24.23 10.31 7.57
C ARG A 272 24.08 9.80 6.15
N ASP A 273 24.03 8.49 5.96
CA ASP A 273 24.29 7.86 4.68
C ASP A 273 23.07 7.12 4.12
N ALA A 274 22.13 6.69 4.98
CA ALA A 274 20.85 6.12 4.54
C ALA A 274 20.05 7.13 3.70
N SER A 275 19.33 6.66 2.68
CA SER A 275 18.54 7.51 1.78
C SER A 275 17.47 8.33 2.53
N ASN A 276 17.02 7.84 3.68
CA ASN A 276 16.12 8.55 4.61
C ASN A 276 16.77 8.80 5.98
N ALA A 277 18.07 9.11 6.02
CA ALA A 277 18.82 9.32 7.24
C ALA A 277 18.12 10.25 8.25
N ASP A 278 18.21 9.91 9.54
CA ASP A 278 17.85 10.81 10.64
C ASP A 278 19.10 11.14 11.45
N PRO A 279 19.66 12.36 11.33
CA PRO A 279 20.85 12.77 12.08
C PRO A 279 20.72 12.70 13.60
N ARG A 280 19.49 12.57 14.13
CA ARG A 280 19.24 12.42 15.57
C ARG A 280 19.17 10.95 16.00
N GLY A 281 19.21 10.01 15.07
CA GLY A 281 19.18 8.57 15.32
C GLY A 281 17.93 8.11 16.07
N LEU A 282 18.06 6.97 16.77
CA LEU A 282 16.96 6.30 17.49
C LEU A 282 17.16 6.27 19.01
N ALA A 283 18.05 7.10 19.55
CA ALA A 283 18.37 7.09 20.98
C ALA A 283 17.16 7.45 21.87
N GLY A 284 17.07 6.82 23.04
CA GLY A 284 15.98 7.04 23.99
C GLY A 284 14.62 6.63 23.39
N ASP A 285 13.62 7.51 23.51
CA ASP A 285 12.26 7.27 23.01
C ASP A 285 12.09 7.57 21.52
N ARG A 286 13.16 7.95 20.81
CA ARG A 286 13.09 8.33 19.40
C ARG A 286 12.58 7.20 18.49
N VAL A 287 12.84 5.95 18.85
CA VAL A 287 12.29 4.78 18.14
C VAL A 287 10.75 4.76 18.10
N ASN A 288 10.08 5.42 19.05
CA ASN A 288 8.62 5.56 19.11
C ASN A 288 8.12 6.84 18.43
N THR A 289 9.01 7.76 18.08
CA THR A 289 8.64 9.11 17.63
C THR A 289 8.17 9.11 16.19
N TRP A 290 7.04 9.78 15.95
CA TRP A 290 6.50 10.09 14.63
C TRP A 290 5.70 11.40 14.74
N ASP A 291 5.51 12.11 13.62
CA ASP A 291 4.82 13.40 13.60
C ASP A 291 3.70 13.38 12.55
N ARG A 292 2.46 13.23 13.04
CA ARG A 292 1.26 13.23 12.20
C ARG A 292 1.11 14.52 11.40
N ASP A 293 1.40 15.66 12.00
CA ASP A 293 1.16 16.95 11.37
C ASP A 293 2.23 17.22 10.30
N ALA A 294 3.49 16.81 10.52
CA ALA A 294 4.52 16.82 9.50
C ALA A 294 4.18 15.87 8.33
N ILE A 295 3.70 14.66 8.62
CA ILE A 295 3.24 13.74 7.59
C ILE A 295 2.10 14.37 6.79
N ASN A 296 1.09 14.96 7.45
CA ASN A 296 -0.04 15.57 6.76
C ASN A 296 0.36 16.76 5.88
N ARG A 297 1.29 17.61 6.32
CA ARG A 297 1.85 18.68 5.48
C ARG A 297 2.52 18.10 4.22
N ALA A 298 3.24 16.98 4.35
CA ALA A 298 3.89 16.34 3.22
C ALA A 298 2.92 15.56 2.30
N LEU A 299 1.76 15.15 2.83
CA LEU A 299 0.69 14.46 2.10
C LEU A 299 -0.26 15.41 1.34
N GLU A 300 -0.12 16.73 1.48
CA GLU A 300 -0.89 17.68 0.68
C GLU A 300 -0.71 17.38 -0.81
N THR A 301 -1.80 17.29 -1.57
CA THR A 301 -1.76 16.78 -2.96
C THR A 301 -0.76 17.53 -3.84
N GLU A 302 -0.74 18.86 -3.78
CA GLU A 302 0.23 19.68 -4.53
C GLU A 302 1.67 19.31 -4.17
N THR A 303 1.97 19.18 -2.86
CA THR A 303 3.29 18.77 -2.38
C THR A 303 3.68 17.37 -2.87
N MET A 304 2.75 16.42 -2.90
CA MET A 304 3.01 15.08 -3.42
C MET A 304 3.22 15.07 -4.94
N LEU A 305 2.48 15.89 -5.69
CA LEU A 305 2.62 16.02 -7.14
C LEU A 305 3.94 16.71 -7.52
N ASP A 306 4.34 17.75 -6.80
CA ASP A 306 5.62 18.44 -6.99
C ASP A 306 6.79 17.48 -6.73
N ARG A 307 6.72 16.71 -5.63
CA ARG A 307 7.71 15.66 -5.35
C ARG A 307 7.77 14.62 -6.46
N PHE A 308 6.61 14.21 -6.98
CA PHE A 308 6.55 13.23 -8.07
C PHE A 308 7.18 13.75 -9.36
N GLN A 309 6.91 15.00 -9.74
CA GLN A 309 7.53 15.63 -10.90
C GLN A 309 9.05 15.72 -10.74
N ALA A 310 9.51 16.21 -9.59
CA ALA A 310 10.94 16.33 -9.29
C ALA A 310 11.68 14.98 -9.36
N MET A 311 11.07 13.91 -8.84
CA MET A 311 11.64 12.56 -8.95
C MET A 311 11.71 12.06 -10.39
N GLY A 312 10.67 12.32 -11.19
CA GLY A 312 10.65 12.00 -12.62
C GLY A 312 11.80 12.67 -13.37
N ASP A 313 12.04 13.95 -13.08
CA ASP A 313 13.13 14.73 -13.67
C ASP A 313 14.51 14.18 -13.29
N VAL A 314 14.72 13.87 -11.99
CA VAL A 314 15.98 13.27 -11.51
C VAL A 314 16.24 11.90 -12.13
N ALA A 315 15.21 11.05 -12.24
CA ALA A 315 15.34 9.75 -12.88
C ALA A 315 15.74 9.89 -14.36
N ALA A 316 15.11 10.80 -15.09
CA ALA A 316 15.44 11.09 -16.48
C ALA A 316 16.89 11.60 -16.64
N GLU A 317 17.34 12.50 -15.76
CA GLU A 317 18.73 12.97 -15.76
C GLU A 317 19.74 11.84 -15.49
N ASN A 318 19.47 10.97 -14.51
CA ASN A 318 20.36 9.88 -14.15
C ASN A 318 20.46 8.84 -15.28
N SER A 319 19.33 8.51 -15.93
CA SER A 319 19.33 7.66 -17.13
C SER A 319 20.16 8.27 -18.26
N ALA A 320 20.02 9.58 -18.51
CA ALA A 320 20.80 10.27 -19.54
C ALA A 320 22.32 10.27 -19.24
N LYS A 321 22.71 10.48 -17.98
CA LYS A 321 24.11 10.41 -17.52
C LYS A 321 24.69 9.00 -17.71
N MET A 322 23.92 7.96 -17.36
CA MET A 322 24.32 6.57 -17.51
C MET A 322 24.51 6.19 -19.00
N GLU A 323 23.56 6.56 -19.86
CA GLU A 323 23.69 6.34 -21.31
C GLU A 323 24.93 7.03 -21.90
N ALA A 324 25.20 8.27 -21.48
CA ALA A 324 26.37 9.02 -21.92
C ALA A 324 27.69 8.37 -21.45
N MET A 325 27.73 7.80 -20.24
CA MET A 325 28.89 7.04 -19.76
C MET A 325 29.12 5.75 -20.55
N LEU A 326 28.05 5.03 -20.89
CA LEU A 326 28.13 3.80 -21.68
C LEU A 326 28.58 4.06 -23.13
N ARG A 327 28.11 5.16 -23.74
CA ARG A 327 28.55 5.59 -25.08
C ARG A 327 30.02 6.01 -25.15
N LYS A 328 30.64 6.38 -24.03
CA LYS A 328 32.08 6.71 -23.95
C LYS A 328 32.97 5.49 -23.71
N ARG A 329 32.38 4.32 -23.41
CA ARG A 329 33.10 3.06 -23.17
C ARG A 329 33.10 2.12 -24.39
N ASN A 330 32.35 2.47 -25.44
CA ASN A 330 32.36 1.84 -26.76
C ASN A 330 33.08 2.74 -27.76
#